data_AF-D9QE90-F1
#
_entry.id   AF-D9QE90-F1
#
_cell.length_a   1.000
_cell.length_b   1.000
_cell.length_c   1.000
_cell.angle_alpha   90.00
_cell.angle_beta   90.00
_cell.angle_gamma   90.00
#
_symmetry.space_group_name_H-M   'P 1'
#
loop_
_entity.id
_entity.type
_entity.pdbx_description
1 polymer ?
#
loop_
_entity_poly.entity_id
_entity_poly.type
_entity_poly.pdbx_seq_one_letter_code
_entity_poly.pdbx_strand_id
1 'polypeptide(L)'
;MYSKTILSAYQRSVGAGALVACAFLVAACGTDTRDLPSRVDGITDVVASTQIVADIARNVAGDRARVTALMPRGADPHTYEPSLRDVRNVANADVIFTNGLLLEQQSVLRAIDNAVVAPAKVVALGEQSTKHGAHLLQLVEDVTLDSVWLGMRVEGTGAQLGANSHSEINIHVTGVRGIDGSEAPGDAAAYLTTAFGKPEVYFNSRDGFHPERGYDGDTITLPAAAHTHVSWAFSKPGVYVIDIEAELVTERGARPIPVGASSITMAVGVRGESALPGTSATVINQGHQDVSINLNSKKIEIQGDSANGKDIATVYDSASTVIEVPNNTLQKIPAGSQFRFLGTPGDEVYVLPQAVLGKHVHGEVDPHLWHDVDNVIAFVKTIRDELISADPQGAREYTTNADAYIDQLGKVHQEVRDAIAAIPEEHRHLVTTHDGYSYLAHAYGIDVAGFVTPNPGVEPSARDLIALTNTLKNLHVPAVFLEPQLAVASTDLLETAKRLNIRVCPIRGDSFDEDVTTYVDLMRANAASLQQCLGDRRDTS
;
A
#
# COMPACT_ATOMS: atom_id res chain seq x y z
N MET A 1 56.13 -40.70 -2.33
CA MET A 1 57.56 -40.32 -2.32
C MET A 1 57.90 -39.73 -3.69
N TYR A 2 58.43 -38.50 -3.67
CA TYR A 2 59.04 -37.64 -4.71
C TYR A 2 59.12 -38.18 -6.17
N SER A 3 58.59 -37.56 -7.23
CA SER A 3 58.57 -36.16 -7.74
C SER A 3 59.59 -35.92 -8.87
N LYS A 4 59.06 -35.27 -9.93
CA LYS A 4 59.70 -34.48 -11.02
C LYS A 4 60.26 -35.20 -12.26
N THR A 5 59.64 -34.87 -13.41
CA THR A 5 60.38 -34.56 -14.64
C THR A 5 59.62 -33.48 -15.42
N ILE A 6 60.30 -32.39 -15.78
CA ILE A 6 59.82 -31.27 -16.59
C ILE A 6 60.86 -31.05 -17.71
N LEU A 7 60.40 -30.51 -18.85
CA LEU A 7 61.13 -29.81 -19.93
C LEU A 7 61.84 -30.73 -20.94
N SER A 8 61.83 -30.49 -22.25
CA SER A 8 61.30 -29.41 -23.08
C SER A 8 61.52 -29.74 -24.57
N ALA A 9 60.65 -29.21 -25.45
CA ALA A 9 60.92 -28.49 -26.71
C ALA A 9 62.26 -28.74 -27.45
N TYR A 10 62.38 -28.88 -28.77
CA TYR A 10 61.55 -28.51 -29.94
C TYR A 10 62.34 -28.98 -31.17
N GLN A 11 61.77 -29.65 -32.18
CA GLN A 11 62.32 -29.62 -33.55
C GLN A 11 61.22 -29.72 -34.63
N ARG A 12 61.26 -28.70 -35.50
CA ARG A 12 60.63 -28.45 -36.81
C ARG A 12 61.01 -29.58 -37.82
N SER A 13 60.41 -29.85 -38.98
CA SER A 13 59.29 -29.34 -39.80
C SER A 13 59.31 -30.13 -41.12
N VAL A 14 58.17 -30.58 -41.64
CA VAL A 14 57.86 -30.91 -43.06
C VAL A 14 56.32 -30.83 -43.16
N GLY A 15 55.61 -30.26 -44.11
CA GLY A 15 55.90 -29.66 -45.40
C GLY A 15 54.60 -29.75 -46.23
N ALA A 16 54.02 -28.59 -46.56
CA ALA A 16 53.10 -28.23 -47.65
C ALA A 16 51.99 -29.21 -48.15
N GLY A 17 50.74 -28.72 -48.11
CA GLY A 17 49.62 -29.24 -48.91
C GLY A 17 48.41 -28.30 -48.96
N ALA A 18 48.33 -27.49 -50.03
CA ALA A 18 47.15 -26.82 -50.60
C ALA A 18 46.48 -25.63 -49.87
N LEU A 19 46.82 -24.42 -50.33
CA LEU A 19 46.02 -23.20 -50.27
C LEU A 19 44.91 -23.25 -51.34
N VAL A 20 43.65 -23.18 -50.94
CA VAL A 20 42.55 -22.63 -51.75
C VAL A 20 41.95 -21.47 -50.95
N ALA A 21 41.86 -20.33 -51.63
CA ALA A 21 41.60 -19.02 -51.07
C ALA A 21 40.12 -18.77 -50.74
N CYS A 22 39.95 -17.99 -49.68
CA CYS A 22 38.84 -17.15 -49.26
C CYS A 22 37.73 -16.85 -50.29
N ALA A 23 36.49 -17.20 -49.91
CA ALA A 23 35.32 -16.35 -50.09
C ALA A 23 34.12 -16.90 -49.29
N PHE A 24 34.00 -16.58 -48.00
CA PHE A 24 32.71 -16.53 -47.30
C PHE A 24 32.76 -15.41 -46.26
N LEU A 25 32.22 -14.26 -46.67
CA LEU A 25 31.63 -13.29 -45.76
C LEU A 25 30.15 -13.64 -45.57
N VAL A 26 29.64 -13.24 -44.41
CA VAL A 26 28.24 -12.95 -44.04
C VAL A 26 27.60 -13.92 -43.03
N ALA A 27 27.13 -13.29 -41.95
CA ALA A 27 26.20 -13.74 -40.90
C ALA A 27 26.75 -14.55 -39.72
N ALA A 28 27.61 -13.90 -38.92
CA ALA A 28 27.77 -14.22 -37.51
C ALA A 28 27.26 -13.04 -36.66
N CYS A 29 25.93 -12.87 -36.62
CA CYS A 29 25.19 -12.12 -35.61
C CYS A 29 23.86 -12.86 -35.42
N GLY A 30 23.86 -13.88 -34.57
CA GLY A 30 22.65 -14.48 -34.02
C GLY A 30 22.66 -14.20 -32.53
N THR A 31 21.97 -13.15 -32.14
CA THR A 31 21.66 -12.82 -30.74
C THR A 31 20.92 -14.00 -30.10
N ASP A 32 21.43 -14.51 -28.99
CA ASP A 32 20.64 -15.29 -28.03
C ASP A 32 19.62 -14.35 -27.38
N THR A 33 18.56 -14.02 -28.10
CA THR A 33 17.31 -13.55 -27.52
C THR A 33 16.46 -14.79 -27.26
N ARG A 34 16.25 -15.13 -25.99
CA ARG A 34 15.15 -16.03 -25.64
C ARG A 34 13.87 -15.36 -26.17
N ASP A 35 13.29 -15.95 -27.21
CA ASP A 35 12.04 -15.46 -27.80
C ASP A 35 10.94 -15.46 -26.74
N LEU A 36 10.25 -14.31 -26.59
CA LEU A 36 9.06 -14.23 -25.76
C LEU A 36 7.93 -15.10 -26.36
N PRO A 37 7.02 -15.65 -25.52
CA PRO A 37 5.93 -16.54 -25.96
C PRO A 37 4.94 -15.93 -26.97
N SER A 38 4.79 -14.61 -27.02
CA SER A 38 3.94 -13.88 -27.98
C SER A 38 4.32 -14.08 -29.46
N ARG A 39 5.48 -14.68 -29.74
CA ARG A 39 5.91 -15.02 -31.11
C ARG A 39 5.27 -16.29 -31.68
N VAL A 40 4.40 -16.99 -30.94
CA VAL A 40 3.73 -18.21 -31.44
C VAL A 40 2.55 -17.89 -32.37
N ASP A 41 1.78 -16.84 -32.07
CA ASP A 41 0.66 -16.36 -32.91
C ASP A 41 0.78 -14.90 -33.35
N GLY A 42 1.75 -14.15 -32.80
CA GLY A 42 2.04 -12.76 -33.17
C GLY A 42 1.11 -11.72 -32.53
N ILE A 43 0.31 -12.11 -31.54
CA ILE A 43 -0.57 -11.22 -30.78
C ILE A 43 0.14 -10.79 -29.50
N THR A 44 0.09 -9.50 -29.17
CA THR A 44 0.69 -8.98 -27.93
C THR A 44 -0.12 -9.47 -26.73
N ASP A 45 0.50 -10.17 -25.79
CA ASP A 45 -0.15 -10.66 -24.57
C ASP A 45 0.03 -9.63 -23.43
N VAL A 46 -1.08 -9.09 -22.94
CA VAL A 46 -1.11 -8.06 -21.91
C VAL A 46 -1.72 -8.62 -20.64
N VAL A 47 -1.05 -8.43 -19.52
CA VAL A 47 -1.60 -8.73 -18.20
C VAL A 47 -1.93 -7.43 -17.48
N ALA A 48 -3.07 -7.39 -16.82
CA ALA A 48 -3.46 -6.30 -15.93
C ALA A 48 -3.74 -6.87 -14.53
N SER A 49 -3.36 -6.18 -13.46
CA SER A 49 -3.57 -6.67 -12.09
C SER A 49 -5.06 -6.77 -11.76
N THR A 50 -5.82 -5.69 -11.96
CA THR A 50 -7.26 -5.58 -11.65
C THR A 50 -8.14 -5.63 -12.89
N GLN A 51 -9.44 -5.89 -12.71
CA GLN A 51 -10.41 -5.84 -13.82
C GLN A 51 -10.61 -4.43 -14.38
N ILE A 52 -10.50 -3.40 -13.55
CA ILE A 52 -10.62 -2.00 -13.97
C ILE A 52 -9.48 -1.64 -14.92
N VAL A 53 -8.24 -1.93 -14.53
CA VAL A 53 -7.06 -1.71 -15.38
C VAL A 53 -7.17 -2.56 -16.66
N ALA A 54 -7.64 -3.81 -16.56
CA ALA A 54 -7.83 -4.66 -17.71
C ALA A 54 -8.87 -4.11 -18.70
N ASP A 55 -9.98 -3.57 -18.22
CA ASP A 55 -11.02 -2.97 -19.08
C ASP A 55 -10.52 -1.71 -19.79
N ILE A 56 -9.81 -0.83 -19.07
CA ILE A 56 -9.16 0.34 -19.67
C ILE A 56 -8.17 -0.11 -20.76
N ALA A 57 -7.33 -1.11 -20.46
CA ALA A 57 -6.36 -1.63 -21.42
C ALA A 57 -7.01 -2.30 -22.64
N ARG A 58 -8.14 -3.02 -22.48
CA ARG A 58 -8.90 -3.59 -23.61
C ARG A 58 -9.42 -2.52 -24.55
N ASN A 59 -9.92 -1.41 -24.02
CA ASN A 59 -10.42 -0.30 -24.83
C ASN A 59 -9.30 0.34 -25.68
N VAL A 60 -8.05 0.34 -25.20
CA VAL A 60 -6.89 0.81 -25.99
C VAL A 60 -6.39 -0.26 -26.96
N ALA A 61 -6.26 -1.49 -26.49
CA ALA A 61 -5.70 -2.62 -27.23
C ALA A 61 -6.53 -3.01 -28.47
N GLY A 62 -7.86 -2.96 -28.37
CA GLY A 62 -8.74 -3.52 -29.40
C GLY A 62 -8.46 -5.00 -29.66
N ASP A 63 -8.55 -5.43 -30.91
CA ASP A 63 -8.29 -6.84 -31.30
C ASP A 63 -6.79 -7.16 -31.43
N ARG A 64 -5.92 -6.16 -31.23
CA ARG A 64 -4.48 -6.27 -31.52
C ARG A 64 -3.65 -6.83 -30.35
N ALA A 65 -4.18 -6.74 -29.13
CA ALA A 65 -3.55 -7.32 -27.96
C ALA A 65 -4.58 -8.10 -27.12
N ARG A 66 -4.14 -9.22 -26.56
CA ARG A 66 -4.94 -10.07 -25.70
C ARG A 66 -4.75 -9.65 -24.24
N VAL A 67 -5.77 -9.01 -23.66
CA VAL A 67 -5.70 -8.47 -22.29
C VAL A 67 -6.34 -9.41 -21.26
N THR A 68 -5.52 -9.93 -20.35
CA THR A 68 -5.93 -10.81 -19.25
C THR A 68 -5.81 -10.10 -17.91
N ALA A 69 -6.88 -10.09 -17.11
CA ALA A 69 -6.80 -9.63 -15.73
C ALA A 69 -6.32 -10.78 -14.83
N LEU A 70 -5.45 -10.49 -13.84
CA LEU A 70 -5.05 -11.46 -12.83
C LEU A 70 -6.19 -11.70 -11.83
N MET A 71 -6.71 -10.61 -11.26
CA MET A 71 -7.79 -10.69 -10.29
C MET A 71 -9.14 -10.91 -11.00
N PRO A 72 -9.97 -11.89 -10.58
CA PRO A 72 -11.32 -12.05 -11.10
C PRO A 72 -12.24 -10.90 -10.63
N ARG A 73 -13.43 -10.80 -11.21
CA ARG A 73 -14.47 -9.88 -10.74
C ARG A 73 -14.87 -10.23 -9.30
N GLY A 74 -15.17 -9.21 -8.50
CA GLY A 74 -15.46 -9.33 -7.08
C GLY A 74 -14.25 -9.61 -6.19
N ALA A 75 -13.05 -9.84 -6.75
CA ALA A 75 -11.84 -9.93 -5.94
C ALA A 75 -11.39 -8.54 -5.48
N ASP A 76 -10.90 -8.51 -4.25
CA ASP A 76 -10.35 -7.33 -3.58
C ASP A 76 -8.82 -7.29 -3.80
N PRO A 77 -8.27 -6.22 -4.41
CA PRO A 77 -6.84 -6.09 -4.68
C PRO A 77 -5.97 -6.02 -3.42
N HIS A 78 -6.56 -5.59 -2.29
CA HIS A 78 -5.86 -5.43 -1.02
C HIS A 78 -5.59 -6.78 -0.32
N THR A 79 -6.35 -7.82 -0.68
CA THR A 79 -6.28 -9.15 -0.03
C THR A 79 -6.11 -10.33 -0.99
N TYR A 80 -5.99 -10.07 -2.30
CA TYR A 80 -5.90 -11.12 -3.30
C TYR A 80 -4.61 -11.93 -3.21
N GLU A 81 -4.75 -13.25 -3.13
CA GLU A 81 -3.63 -14.18 -3.20
C GLU A 81 -3.46 -14.77 -4.62
N PRO A 82 -2.30 -14.60 -5.27
CA PRO A 82 -2.06 -15.09 -6.63
C PRO A 82 -2.15 -16.60 -6.77
N SER A 83 -2.79 -17.06 -7.85
CA SER A 83 -2.83 -18.47 -8.24
C SER A 83 -1.63 -18.86 -9.11
N LEU A 84 -1.39 -20.18 -9.26
CA LEU A 84 -0.40 -20.69 -10.23
C LEU A 84 -0.73 -20.29 -11.69
N ARG A 85 -2.02 -20.08 -11.99
CA ARG A 85 -2.44 -19.58 -13.30
C ARG A 85 -2.00 -18.14 -13.50
N ASP A 86 -2.07 -17.31 -12.45
CA ASP A 86 -1.66 -15.90 -12.51
C ASP A 86 -0.16 -15.79 -12.76
N VAL A 87 0.63 -16.55 -12.02
CA VAL A 87 2.09 -16.68 -12.24
C VAL A 87 2.39 -17.09 -13.69
N ARG A 88 1.65 -18.08 -14.23
CA ARG A 88 1.80 -18.47 -15.63
C ARG A 88 1.42 -17.35 -16.60
N ASN A 89 0.34 -16.62 -16.35
CA ASN A 89 -0.10 -15.52 -17.23
C ASN A 89 0.99 -14.44 -17.28
N VAL A 90 1.54 -14.05 -16.13
CA VAL A 90 2.63 -13.06 -16.05
C VAL A 90 3.86 -13.54 -16.81
N ALA A 91 4.26 -14.81 -16.64
CA ALA A 91 5.42 -15.37 -17.33
C ALA A 91 5.29 -15.42 -18.86
N ASN A 92 4.07 -15.29 -19.40
CA ASN A 92 3.80 -15.28 -20.84
C ASN A 92 3.42 -13.88 -21.38
N ALA A 93 3.42 -12.85 -20.54
CA ALA A 93 3.03 -11.49 -20.96
C ALA A 93 4.18 -10.75 -21.65
N ASP A 94 3.83 -9.85 -22.58
CA ASP A 94 4.74 -8.85 -23.15
C ASP A 94 4.74 -7.55 -22.35
N VAL A 95 3.58 -7.19 -21.78
CA VAL A 95 3.39 -6.01 -20.94
C VAL A 95 2.49 -6.36 -19.76
N ILE A 96 2.88 -5.92 -18.57
CA ILE A 96 2.09 -6.06 -17.35
C ILE A 96 1.74 -4.67 -16.83
N PHE A 97 0.46 -4.37 -16.67
CA PHE A 97 -0.04 -3.16 -16.04
C PHE A 97 -0.50 -3.46 -14.60
N THR A 98 0.05 -2.72 -13.64
CA THR A 98 -0.46 -2.68 -12.26
C THR A 98 -1.10 -1.33 -12.01
N ASN A 99 -1.98 -1.25 -11.00
CA ASN A 99 -2.46 0.04 -10.53
C ASN A 99 -1.31 0.84 -9.91
N GLY A 100 -0.49 0.20 -9.08
CA GLY A 100 0.61 0.87 -8.39
C GLY A 100 0.14 1.56 -7.11
N LEU A 101 1.04 2.33 -6.49
CA LEU A 101 0.80 3.06 -5.24
C LEU A 101 0.35 2.16 -4.08
N LEU A 102 0.82 0.91 -4.07
CA LEU A 102 0.51 -0.11 -3.07
C LEU A 102 -0.97 -0.51 -2.98
N LEU A 103 -1.75 -0.35 -4.07
CA LEU A 103 -3.09 -0.95 -4.15
C LEU A 103 -3.03 -2.47 -4.00
N GLU A 104 -2.16 -3.11 -4.80
CA GLU A 104 -2.06 -4.55 -4.80
C GLU A 104 -1.31 -5.05 -3.57
N GLN A 105 -1.83 -6.12 -2.97
CA GLN A 105 -1.13 -6.83 -1.90
C GLN A 105 0.30 -7.25 -2.32
N GLN A 106 1.24 -7.19 -1.39
CA GLN A 106 2.66 -7.54 -1.64
C GLN A 106 2.87 -8.96 -2.17
N SER A 107 1.97 -9.90 -1.87
CA SER A 107 1.97 -11.25 -2.45
C SER A 107 1.83 -11.20 -3.98
N VAL A 108 0.94 -10.35 -4.50
CA VAL A 108 0.72 -10.11 -5.93
C VAL A 108 1.94 -9.50 -6.58
N LEU A 109 2.48 -8.42 -6.02
CA LEU A 109 3.66 -7.76 -6.58
C LEU A 109 4.85 -8.72 -6.65
N ARG A 110 5.12 -9.48 -5.57
CA ARG A 110 6.17 -10.52 -5.58
C ARG A 110 5.90 -11.64 -6.57
N ALA A 111 4.64 -12.05 -6.75
CA ALA A 111 4.31 -13.09 -7.73
C ALA A 111 4.57 -12.61 -9.17
N ILE A 112 4.23 -11.36 -9.48
CA ILE A 112 4.53 -10.73 -10.76
C ILE A 112 6.05 -10.72 -10.99
N ASP A 113 6.79 -10.28 -10.00
CA ASP A 113 8.23 -10.11 -10.08
C ASP A 113 9.01 -11.41 -10.27
N ASN A 114 8.60 -12.47 -9.58
CA ASN A 114 9.23 -13.77 -9.74
C ASN A 114 8.86 -14.45 -11.07
N ALA A 115 7.76 -14.02 -11.69
CA ALA A 115 7.24 -14.63 -12.89
C ALA A 115 7.65 -13.90 -14.18
N VAL A 116 7.90 -12.58 -14.10
CA VAL A 116 8.19 -11.76 -15.29
C VAL A 116 9.47 -12.23 -15.98
N VAL A 117 9.41 -12.36 -17.30
CA VAL A 117 10.54 -12.77 -18.13
C VAL A 117 10.89 -11.63 -19.08
N ALA A 118 12.14 -11.17 -19.03
CA ALA A 118 12.60 -10.12 -19.94
C ALA A 118 12.41 -10.51 -21.42
N PRO A 119 12.09 -9.57 -22.32
CA PRO A 119 12.00 -8.11 -22.11
C PRO A 119 10.64 -7.57 -21.63
N ALA A 120 9.73 -8.38 -21.08
CA ALA A 120 8.44 -7.89 -20.60
C ALA A 120 8.59 -6.79 -19.53
N LYS A 121 7.73 -5.78 -19.58
CA LYS A 121 7.78 -4.60 -18.68
C LYS A 121 6.59 -4.58 -17.73
N VAL A 122 6.87 -4.31 -16.46
CA VAL A 122 5.85 -3.99 -15.45
C VAL A 122 5.66 -2.47 -15.41
N VAL A 123 4.42 -2.01 -15.55
CA VAL A 123 4.04 -0.60 -15.63
C VAL A 123 3.02 -0.31 -14.53
N ALA A 124 3.45 0.41 -13.50
CA ALA A 124 2.58 0.89 -12.42
C ALA A 124 1.89 2.19 -12.84
N LEU A 125 0.58 2.13 -13.12
CA LEU A 125 -0.15 3.21 -13.78
C LEU A 125 -0.24 4.47 -12.91
N GLY A 126 -0.46 4.35 -11.61
CA GLY A 126 -0.56 5.48 -10.70
C GLY A 126 0.67 6.37 -10.73
N GLU A 127 1.86 5.78 -10.68
CA GLU A 127 3.12 6.51 -10.77
C GLU A 127 3.39 7.02 -12.18
N GLN A 128 3.19 6.17 -13.21
CA GLN A 128 3.58 6.50 -14.59
C GLN A 128 2.67 7.51 -15.27
N SER A 129 1.38 7.54 -14.91
CA SER A 129 0.39 8.41 -15.54
C SER A 129 0.49 9.88 -15.11
N THR A 130 1.30 10.20 -14.09
CA THR A 130 1.65 11.58 -13.74
C THR A 130 2.30 12.33 -14.92
N LYS A 131 3.03 11.62 -15.80
CA LYS A 131 3.59 12.15 -17.05
C LYS A 131 2.53 12.66 -18.04
N HIS A 132 1.30 12.17 -17.90
CA HIS A 132 0.14 12.55 -18.72
C HIS A 132 -0.88 13.39 -17.96
N GLY A 133 -0.49 13.93 -16.79
CA GLY A 133 -1.31 14.83 -16.00
C GLY A 133 -2.19 14.16 -14.96
N ALA A 134 -1.99 12.87 -14.64
CA ALA A 134 -2.62 12.29 -13.46
C ALA A 134 -2.16 13.06 -12.21
N HIS A 135 -3.09 13.37 -11.32
CA HIS A 135 -2.80 14.03 -10.05
C HIS A 135 -2.90 13.02 -8.91
N LEU A 136 -2.06 13.21 -7.89
CA LEU A 136 -1.96 12.33 -6.74
C LEU A 136 -2.56 13.03 -5.52
N LEU A 137 -3.47 12.36 -4.82
CA LEU A 137 -4.00 12.82 -3.54
C LEU A 137 -3.25 12.10 -2.43
N GLN A 138 -2.71 12.86 -1.48
CA GLN A 138 -2.12 12.25 -0.30
C GLN A 138 -3.23 11.67 0.58
N LEU A 139 -2.96 10.53 1.19
CA LEU A 139 -3.83 10.01 2.25
C LEU A 139 -3.70 10.94 3.45
N VAL A 140 -4.82 11.57 3.82
CA VAL A 140 -4.91 12.43 5.00
C VAL A 140 -5.55 11.61 6.09
N GLU A 141 -4.74 11.24 7.08
CA GLU A 141 -5.22 10.54 8.27
C GLU A 141 -5.55 11.52 9.37
N ASP A 142 -6.56 12.37 9.13
CA ASP A 142 -6.98 13.34 10.14
C ASP A 142 -7.96 12.67 11.10
N VAL A 143 -7.46 12.35 12.30
CA VAL A 143 -8.31 11.79 13.34
C VAL A 143 -7.97 12.47 14.65
N THR A 144 -8.89 13.33 15.09
CA THR A 144 -8.79 14.04 16.37
C THR A 144 -8.90 13.05 17.52
N LEU A 145 -7.81 12.81 18.25
CA LEU A 145 -7.74 11.79 19.30
C LEU A 145 -7.11 12.32 20.58
N ASP A 146 -7.49 11.70 21.69
CA ASP A 146 -6.98 12.01 23.03
C ASP A 146 -5.59 11.41 23.33
N SER A 147 -4.93 10.77 22.35
CA SER A 147 -3.59 10.16 22.46
C SER A 147 -2.93 10.01 21.09
N VAL A 148 -1.60 9.94 21.06
CA VAL A 148 -0.81 9.70 19.84
C VAL A 148 -1.20 8.39 19.16
N TRP A 149 -1.32 8.41 17.84
CA TRP A 149 -1.27 7.21 17.02
C TRP A 149 0.12 7.07 16.44
N LEU A 150 0.82 5.99 16.81
CA LEU A 150 2.22 5.80 16.45
C LEU A 150 2.38 4.63 15.47
N GLY A 151 2.67 4.96 14.22
CA GLY A 151 3.02 4.01 13.18
C GLY A 151 4.52 3.88 12.93
N MET A 152 4.82 3.18 11.84
CA MET A 152 6.15 3.10 11.24
C MET A 152 6.05 3.45 9.76
N ARG A 153 7.01 4.23 9.27
CA ARG A 153 7.07 4.74 7.90
C ARG A 153 8.42 4.47 7.27
N VAL A 154 8.41 4.28 5.96
CA VAL A 154 9.59 4.37 5.10
C VAL A 154 9.40 5.54 4.16
N GLU A 155 10.17 6.60 4.36
CA GLU A 155 10.10 7.82 3.58
C GLU A 155 11.02 7.72 2.35
N GLY A 156 10.43 8.00 1.19
CA GLY A 156 11.09 7.99 -0.12
C GLY A 156 11.16 6.61 -0.79
N THR A 157 11.39 6.62 -2.11
CA THR A 157 11.37 5.41 -2.95
C THR A 157 12.65 4.58 -2.87
N GLY A 158 13.75 5.14 -2.33
CA GLY A 158 15.04 4.45 -2.27
C GLY A 158 15.70 4.17 -3.62
N ALA A 159 15.18 4.73 -4.73
CA ALA A 159 15.68 4.43 -6.08
C ALA A 159 17.18 4.73 -6.25
N GLN A 160 17.71 5.73 -5.54
CA GLN A 160 19.15 6.06 -5.53
C GLN A 160 20.01 4.99 -4.86
N LEU A 161 19.41 4.15 -4.00
CA LEU A 161 20.03 2.99 -3.35
C LEU A 161 19.78 1.68 -4.13
N GLY A 162 19.15 1.77 -5.30
CA GLY A 162 18.78 0.61 -6.10
C GLY A 162 17.46 -0.05 -5.67
N ALA A 163 16.67 0.60 -4.81
CA ALA A 163 15.35 0.09 -4.45
C ALA A 163 14.37 0.19 -5.62
N ASN A 164 13.41 -0.73 -5.65
CA ASN A 164 12.27 -0.76 -6.56
C ASN A 164 10.99 -1.08 -5.76
N SER A 165 9.86 -1.27 -6.44
CA SER A 165 8.56 -1.56 -5.82
C SER A 165 8.48 -2.85 -5.01
N HIS A 166 9.54 -3.67 -5.02
CA HIS A 166 9.63 -4.97 -4.36
C HIS A 166 10.72 -5.00 -3.30
N SER A 167 11.42 -3.89 -3.12
CA SER A 167 12.42 -3.76 -2.07
C SER A 167 11.74 -3.68 -0.71
N GLU A 168 12.36 -4.34 0.26
CA GLU A 168 11.87 -4.45 1.63
C GLU A 168 12.83 -3.70 2.55
N ILE A 169 12.29 -2.97 3.53
CA ILE A 169 13.05 -2.31 4.57
C ILE A 169 12.76 -3.08 5.86
N ASN A 170 13.79 -3.72 6.41
CA ASN A 170 13.72 -4.36 7.70
C ASN A 170 14.05 -3.31 8.76
N ILE A 171 13.16 -3.19 9.75
CA ILE A 171 13.26 -2.28 10.88
C ILE A 171 13.37 -3.16 12.12
N HIS A 172 14.57 -3.25 12.67
CA HIS A 172 14.91 -4.05 13.83
C HIS A 172 14.77 -3.22 15.10
N VAL A 173 14.06 -3.72 16.09
CA VAL A 173 14.19 -3.24 17.46
C VAL A 173 15.32 -4.02 18.12
N THR A 174 16.41 -3.34 18.46
CA THR A 174 17.64 -3.99 18.94
C THR A 174 17.79 -3.92 20.46
N GLY A 175 16.98 -3.09 21.13
CA GLY A 175 17.00 -2.95 22.57
C GLY A 175 15.91 -2.05 23.13
N VAL A 176 15.58 -2.24 24.41
CA VAL A 176 14.73 -1.34 25.20
C VAL A 176 15.38 -1.12 26.56
N ARG A 177 15.54 0.15 26.96
CA ARG A 177 16.26 0.54 28.18
C ARG A 177 15.66 1.78 28.84
N GLY A 178 16.10 2.08 30.05
CA GLY A 178 15.83 3.36 30.71
C GLY A 178 16.63 4.51 30.09
N ILE A 179 16.19 5.75 30.32
CA ILE A 179 16.84 6.95 29.75
C ILE A 179 18.29 7.14 30.19
N ASP A 180 18.65 6.68 31.38
CA ASP A 180 20.00 6.69 31.93
C ASP A 180 20.84 5.47 31.50
N GLY A 181 20.31 4.62 30.62
CA GLY A 181 20.94 3.37 30.19
C GLY A 181 20.73 2.19 31.15
N SER A 182 19.92 2.35 32.20
CA SER A 182 19.52 1.25 33.09
C SER A 182 18.50 0.31 32.42
N GLU A 183 18.09 -0.73 33.14
CA GLU A 183 16.97 -1.57 32.70
C GLU A 183 15.71 -0.72 32.50
N ALA A 184 14.93 -1.06 31.48
CA ALA A 184 13.67 -0.38 31.22
C ALA A 184 12.72 -0.49 32.43
N PRO A 185 11.83 0.49 32.65
CA PRO A 185 10.89 0.48 33.78
C PRO A 185 10.06 -0.81 33.86
N GLY A 186 9.75 -1.41 32.71
CA GLY A 186 9.11 -2.70 32.54
C GLY A 186 9.30 -3.22 31.11
N ASP A 187 8.46 -4.18 30.71
CA ASP A 187 8.41 -4.70 29.35
C ASP A 187 7.72 -3.72 28.38
N ALA A 188 8.16 -3.74 27.12
CA ALA A 188 7.58 -3.03 25.99
C ALA A 188 7.38 -4.00 24.80
N ALA A 189 6.33 -3.79 24.02
CA ALA A 189 6.06 -4.56 22.82
C ALA A 189 5.39 -3.70 21.75
N ALA A 190 5.62 -4.04 20.48
CA ALA A 190 4.79 -3.55 19.38
C ALA A 190 4.16 -4.73 18.64
N TYR A 191 2.90 -4.56 18.25
CA TYR A 191 2.13 -5.61 17.60
C TYR A 191 1.01 -5.03 16.75
N LEU A 192 0.61 -5.80 15.75
CA LEU A 192 -0.68 -5.62 15.10
C LEU A 192 -1.70 -6.57 15.68
N THR A 193 -2.93 -6.13 15.78
CA THR A 193 -4.07 -7.00 16.01
C THR A 193 -4.72 -7.24 14.66
N THR A 194 -4.68 -8.47 14.17
CA THR A 194 -5.39 -8.88 12.96
C THR A 194 -6.90 -8.65 13.10
N ALA A 195 -7.63 -8.65 11.97
CA ALA A 195 -9.09 -8.53 11.97
C ALA A 195 -9.79 -9.52 12.92
N PHE A 196 -9.26 -10.75 13.07
CA PHE A 196 -9.81 -11.77 13.96
C PHE A 196 -9.38 -11.63 15.44
N GLY A 197 -8.84 -10.48 15.84
CA GLY A 197 -8.40 -10.21 17.21
C GLY A 197 -7.15 -10.99 17.63
N LYS A 198 -6.44 -11.61 16.68
CA LYS A 198 -5.16 -12.28 16.94
C LYS A 198 -4.01 -11.27 16.80
N PRO A 199 -3.14 -11.13 17.81
CA PRO A 199 -1.96 -10.30 17.70
C PRO A 199 -0.88 -10.97 16.85
N GLU A 200 -0.27 -10.19 15.97
CA GLU A 200 0.99 -10.44 15.29
C GLU A 200 2.04 -9.55 15.94
N VAL A 201 2.93 -10.17 16.72
CA VAL A 201 3.94 -9.46 17.49
C VAL A 201 5.10 -9.10 16.58
N TYR A 202 5.51 -7.84 16.64
CA TYR A 202 6.62 -7.31 15.86
C TYR A 202 7.91 -7.19 16.66
N PHE A 203 7.81 -6.85 17.94
CA PHE A 203 8.89 -7.04 18.89
C PHE A 203 8.30 -7.20 20.29
N ASN A 204 9.06 -7.84 21.17
CA ASN A 204 8.64 -8.04 22.56
C ASN A 204 9.87 -8.07 23.47
N SER A 205 10.12 -7.00 24.23
CA SER A 205 11.31 -6.92 25.07
C SER A 205 11.41 -8.02 26.14
N ARG A 206 10.30 -8.71 26.44
CA ARG A 206 10.23 -9.78 27.44
C ARG A 206 10.85 -11.10 26.98
N ASP A 207 10.85 -11.40 25.68
CA ASP A 207 11.53 -12.60 25.14
C ASP A 207 12.99 -12.34 24.74
N GLY A 208 13.42 -11.09 24.85
CA GLY A 208 14.78 -10.62 24.69
C GLY A 208 15.20 -10.49 23.22
N PHE A 209 16.26 -9.74 22.99
CA PHE A 209 16.75 -9.45 21.64
C PHE A 209 17.87 -10.42 21.24
N HIS A 210 17.74 -11.05 20.06
CA HIS A 210 18.62 -12.13 19.61
C HIS A 210 19.43 -11.72 18.35
N PRO A 211 20.54 -10.97 18.51
CA PRO A 211 21.36 -10.50 17.39
C PRO A 211 21.97 -11.64 16.57
N GLU A 212 22.21 -12.80 17.18
CA GLU A 212 22.73 -13.98 16.50
C GLU A 212 21.74 -14.60 15.50
N ARG A 213 20.45 -14.25 15.59
CA ARG A 213 19.40 -14.62 14.64
C ARG A 213 19.04 -13.47 13.69
N GLY A 214 19.75 -12.35 13.77
CA GLY A 214 19.41 -11.14 13.01
C GLY A 214 18.06 -10.54 13.43
N TYR A 215 17.68 -10.69 14.71
CA TYR A 215 16.44 -10.12 15.27
C TYR A 215 15.15 -10.63 14.60
N ASP A 216 15.10 -11.90 14.19
CA ASP A 216 13.96 -12.49 13.46
C ASP A 216 12.59 -12.45 14.19
N GLY A 217 12.58 -12.20 15.50
CA GLY A 217 11.37 -11.95 16.31
C GLY A 217 11.10 -10.48 16.67
N ASP A 218 12.00 -9.57 16.31
CA ASP A 218 11.98 -8.15 16.67
C ASP A 218 12.11 -7.25 15.43
N THR A 219 11.59 -7.72 14.29
CA THR A 219 11.73 -7.06 12.99
C THR A 219 10.37 -6.78 12.36
N ILE A 220 10.21 -5.53 11.92
CA ILE A 220 9.10 -5.09 11.07
C ILE A 220 9.62 -4.91 9.66
N THR A 221 8.92 -5.47 8.66
CA THR A 221 9.29 -5.29 7.26
C THR A 221 8.25 -4.44 6.54
N LEU A 222 8.70 -3.34 5.94
CA LEU A 222 7.87 -2.42 5.14
C LEU A 222 8.43 -2.25 3.73
N PRO A 223 7.58 -2.10 2.70
CA PRO A 223 8.01 -1.63 1.39
C PRO A 223 8.57 -0.21 1.44
N ALA A 224 9.30 0.20 0.40
CA ALA A 224 9.66 1.61 0.22
C ALA A 224 8.42 2.48 0.01
N ALA A 225 8.46 3.74 0.48
CA ALA A 225 7.33 4.69 0.40
C ALA A 225 6.02 4.15 0.99
N ALA A 226 6.10 3.38 2.08
CA ALA A 226 4.98 2.78 2.76
C ALA A 226 4.99 3.12 4.25
N HIS A 227 3.82 3.07 4.89
CA HIS A 227 3.72 3.10 6.33
C HIS A 227 2.66 2.12 6.85
N THR A 228 2.69 1.88 8.16
CA THR A 228 1.76 0.98 8.86
C THR A 228 1.50 1.48 10.27
N HIS A 229 0.29 1.30 10.78
CA HIS A 229 -0.05 1.68 12.16
C HIS A 229 0.08 0.51 13.11
N VAL A 230 0.78 0.71 14.22
CA VAL A 230 1.13 -0.38 15.13
C VAL A 230 0.58 -0.07 16.52
N SER A 231 0.19 -1.11 17.25
CA SER A 231 -0.11 -0.96 18.68
C SER A 231 1.19 -1.02 19.47
N TRP A 232 1.40 -0.06 20.37
CA TRP A 232 2.57 -0.03 21.26
C TRP A 232 2.11 -0.24 22.70
N ALA A 233 2.70 -1.21 23.39
CA ALA A 233 2.32 -1.57 24.75
C ALA A 233 3.49 -1.47 25.73
N PHE A 234 3.20 -1.00 26.94
CA PHE A 234 4.16 -0.84 28.03
C PHE A 234 3.56 -1.31 29.35
N SER A 235 4.29 -2.15 30.07
CA SER A 235 3.78 -2.80 31.28
C SER A 235 3.81 -1.92 32.55
N LYS A 236 4.64 -0.86 32.57
CA LYS A 236 4.85 0.00 33.74
C LYS A 236 5.03 1.47 33.33
N PRO A 237 4.69 2.43 34.22
CA PRO A 237 5.01 3.82 33.99
C PRO A 237 6.52 4.08 34.12
N GLY A 238 7.03 5.01 33.32
CA GLY A 238 8.42 5.43 33.31
C GLY A 238 8.88 5.90 31.93
N VAL A 239 10.17 6.18 31.78
CA VAL A 239 10.76 6.60 30.50
C VAL A 239 11.47 5.42 29.87
N TYR A 240 11.05 5.08 28.66
CA TYR A 240 11.61 4.01 27.84
C TYR A 240 12.39 4.62 26.68
N VAL A 241 13.52 4.00 26.35
CA VAL A 241 14.29 4.29 25.14
C VAL A 241 14.36 3.02 24.32
N ILE A 242 13.80 3.07 23.11
CA ILE A 242 13.71 1.94 22.18
C ILE A 242 14.76 2.17 21.10
N ASP A 243 15.74 1.28 21.01
CA ASP A 243 16.83 1.35 20.03
C ASP A 243 16.39 0.64 18.74
N ILE A 244 16.53 1.32 17.60
CA ILE A 244 16.04 0.87 16.29
C ILE A 244 17.17 0.95 15.26
N GLU A 245 17.29 -0.09 14.44
CA GLU A 245 18.16 -0.13 13.26
C GLU A 245 17.34 -0.49 12.02
N ALA A 246 17.67 0.11 10.87
CA ALA A 246 16.97 -0.15 9.62
C ALA A 246 17.94 -0.51 8.49
N GLU A 247 17.56 -1.50 7.69
CA GLU A 247 18.29 -1.94 6.50
C GLU A 247 17.38 -2.13 5.30
N LEU A 248 17.87 -1.77 4.12
CA LEU A 248 17.21 -1.95 2.83
C LEU A 248 17.67 -3.25 2.17
N VAL A 249 16.72 -4.09 1.79
CA VAL A 249 16.91 -5.30 0.99
C VAL A 249 16.32 -5.04 -0.40
N THR A 250 17.20 -4.82 -1.40
CA THR A 250 16.77 -4.42 -2.75
C THR A 250 16.06 -5.55 -3.51
N GLU A 251 16.49 -6.80 -3.28
CA GLU A 251 15.91 -8.01 -3.86
C GLU A 251 16.20 -9.21 -2.96
N ARG A 252 15.42 -10.29 -3.10
CA ARG A 252 15.57 -11.49 -2.25
C ARG A 252 16.97 -12.09 -2.37
N GLY A 253 17.66 -12.21 -1.23
CA GLY A 253 19.02 -12.77 -1.16
C GLY A 253 20.13 -11.77 -1.45
N ALA A 254 19.80 -10.51 -1.80
CA ALA A 254 20.77 -9.43 -1.81
C ALA A 254 21.32 -9.17 -0.41
N ARG A 255 22.54 -8.63 -0.35
CA ARG A 255 23.12 -8.18 0.91
C ARG A 255 22.36 -6.93 1.38
N PRO A 256 21.83 -6.89 2.62
CA PRO A 256 21.17 -5.70 3.14
C PRO A 256 22.09 -4.47 3.17
N ILE A 257 21.50 -3.31 2.91
CA ILE A 257 22.15 -2.00 2.92
C ILE A 257 21.69 -1.26 4.17
N PRO A 258 22.59 -0.96 5.14
CA PRO A 258 22.22 -0.17 6.30
C PRO A 258 21.67 1.21 5.90
N VAL A 259 20.51 1.56 6.43
CA VAL A 259 19.84 2.84 6.19
C VAL A 259 20.10 3.77 7.36
N GLY A 260 19.85 3.35 8.60
CA GLY A 260 20.03 4.23 9.76
C GLY A 260 19.86 3.48 11.08
N ALA A 261 20.29 4.14 12.17
CA ALA A 261 20.07 3.69 13.53
C ALA A 261 19.72 4.91 14.38
N SER A 262 18.75 4.77 15.28
CA SER A 262 18.38 5.81 16.24
C SER A 262 17.68 5.20 17.45
N SER A 263 17.33 6.05 18.42
CA SER A 263 16.53 5.66 19.57
C SER A 263 15.28 6.53 19.67
N ILE A 264 14.16 5.92 20.05
CA ILE A 264 12.88 6.62 20.29
C ILE A 264 12.63 6.70 21.79
N THR A 265 12.31 7.89 22.30
CA THR A 265 12.02 8.11 23.72
C THR A 265 10.51 8.14 23.96
N MET A 266 10.03 7.24 24.83
CA MET A 266 8.62 7.13 25.23
C MET A 266 8.47 7.51 26.71
N ALA A 267 7.58 8.46 27.00
CA ALA A 267 7.21 8.85 28.36
C ALA A 267 5.88 8.19 28.74
N VAL A 268 5.94 7.06 29.47
CA VAL A 268 4.77 6.22 29.78
C VAL A 268 4.20 6.55 31.14
N GLY A 269 2.95 7.02 31.20
CA GLY A 269 2.28 7.37 32.46
C GLY A 269 2.96 8.49 33.27
N VAL A 270 3.96 9.16 32.67
CA VAL A 270 4.75 10.25 33.25
C VAL A 270 4.80 11.43 32.28
N ARG A 271 5.14 12.62 32.77
CA ARG A 271 5.19 13.83 31.93
C ARG A 271 6.34 13.80 30.93
N GLY A 272 6.05 14.05 29.65
CA GLY A 272 7.05 14.08 28.59
C GLY A 272 8.16 15.11 28.81
N GLU A 273 7.86 16.27 29.40
CA GLU A 273 8.84 17.34 29.65
C GLU A 273 9.91 16.92 30.68
N SER A 274 9.60 15.92 31.50
CA SER A 274 10.54 15.37 32.48
C SER A 274 11.40 14.22 31.93
N ALA A 275 11.11 13.73 30.72
CA ALA A 275 11.77 12.57 30.15
C ALA A 275 13.18 12.86 29.61
N LEU A 276 13.45 14.09 29.15
CA LEU A 276 14.78 14.52 28.71
C LEU A 276 15.24 15.77 29.50
N PRO A 277 15.69 15.60 30.76
CA PRO A 277 16.06 16.71 31.63
C PRO A 277 17.19 17.56 31.03
N GLY A 278 17.02 18.88 31.02
CA GLY A 278 18.06 19.82 30.55
C GLY A 278 18.12 20.00 29.03
N THR A 279 17.14 19.47 28.29
CA THR A 279 16.99 19.68 26.86
C THR A 279 15.69 20.43 26.55
N SER A 280 15.64 21.14 25.43
CA SER A 280 14.38 21.67 24.88
C SER A 280 13.69 20.57 24.09
N ALA A 281 13.19 19.54 24.78
CA ALA A 281 12.54 18.41 24.14
C ALA A 281 11.21 18.81 23.49
N THR A 282 10.97 18.31 22.28
CA THR A 282 9.65 18.37 21.66
C THR A 282 8.81 17.23 22.21
N VAL A 283 7.70 17.55 22.88
CA VAL A 283 6.77 16.54 23.41
C VAL A 283 5.61 16.39 22.43
N ILE A 284 5.39 15.16 21.99
CA ILE A 284 4.26 14.79 21.13
C ILE A 284 3.30 13.93 21.95
N ASN A 285 2.07 14.39 22.09
CA ASN A 285 1.04 13.75 22.92
C ASN A 285 -0.32 13.57 22.22
N GLN A 286 -0.42 13.96 20.95
CA GLN A 286 -1.61 13.83 20.12
C GLN A 286 -1.23 13.72 18.63
N GLY A 287 -2.22 13.40 17.80
CA GLY A 287 -2.08 13.31 16.35
C GLY A 287 -1.48 11.99 15.85
N HIS A 288 -1.43 11.87 14.53
CA HIS A 288 -0.78 10.78 13.83
C HIS A 288 0.72 11.04 13.69
N GLN A 289 1.53 10.08 14.13
CA GLN A 289 2.98 10.12 14.07
C GLN A 289 3.51 8.78 13.60
N ASP A 290 4.63 8.80 12.90
CA ASP A 290 5.36 7.62 12.48
C ASP A 290 6.81 7.69 12.97
N VAL A 291 7.34 6.55 13.37
CA VAL A 291 8.79 6.34 13.35
C VAL A 291 9.20 6.16 11.88
N SER A 292 9.83 7.17 11.29
CA SER A 292 10.09 7.27 9.85
C SER A 292 11.55 6.93 9.51
N ILE A 293 11.73 5.92 8.67
CA ILE A 293 13.02 5.52 8.09
C ILE A 293 13.16 6.26 6.76
N ASN A 294 13.99 7.29 6.72
CA ASN A 294 14.18 8.09 5.51
C ASN A 294 15.32 7.53 4.66
N LEU A 295 14.97 6.95 3.50
CA LEU A 295 15.93 6.31 2.59
C LEU A 295 16.88 7.31 1.93
N ASN A 296 16.46 8.58 1.79
CA ASN A 296 17.28 9.61 1.17
C ASN A 296 18.29 10.20 2.16
N SER A 297 17.83 10.56 3.36
CA SER A 297 18.68 11.17 4.39
C SER A 297 19.46 10.13 5.22
N LYS A 298 19.07 8.85 5.15
CA LYS A 298 19.65 7.75 5.93
C LYS A 298 19.53 7.96 7.43
N LYS A 299 18.35 8.42 7.85
CA LYS A 299 18.01 8.71 9.25
C LYS A 299 16.73 8.03 9.67
N ILE A 300 16.60 7.82 10.98
CA ILE A 300 15.35 7.43 11.63
C ILE A 300 14.86 8.65 12.43
N GLU A 301 13.72 9.18 12.03
CA GLU A 301 13.14 10.45 12.51
C GLU A 301 11.69 10.19 12.97
N ILE A 302 11.05 11.17 13.61
CA ILE A 302 9.60 11.12 13.85
C ILE A 302 8.93 12.02 12.82
N GLN A 303 7.88 11.56 12.16
CA GLN A 303 7.20 12.31 11.11
C GLN A 303 5.69 12.18 11.26
N GLY A 304 4.95 13.27 11.08
CA GLY A 304 3.49 13.23 11.11
C GLY A 304 2.88 14.60 11.33
N ASP A 305 1.74 14.62 12.01
CA ASP A 305 1.00 15.83 12.32
C ASP A 305 1.86 16.81 13.12
N SER A 306 1.78 18.08 12.77
CA SER A 306 2.39 19.12 13.57
C SER A 306 1.73 19.17 14.95
N ALA A 307 2.50 19.56 15.97
CA ALA A 307 1.99 19.76 17.32
C ALA A 307 0.79 20.73 17.41
N ASN A 308 0.56 21.56 16.39
CA ASN A 308 -0.57 22.49 16.28
C ASN A 308 -1.76 21.95 15.45
N GLY A 309 -1.65 20.73 14.89
CA GLY A 309 -2.67 20.03 14.13
C GLY A 309 -2.97 20.61 12.74
N LYS A 310 -2.05 21.39 12.15
CA LYS A 310 -2.29 22.07 10.86
C LYS A 310 -1.47 21.53 9.69
N ASP A 311 -0.35 20.86 9.95
CA ASP A 311 0.58 20.39 8.92
C ASP A 311 0.78 18.87 9.07
N ILE A 312 0.43 18.09 8.05
CA ILE A 312 0.40 16.61 8.08
C ILE A 312 1.75 15.94 7.72
N ALA A 313 2.85 16.70 7.70
CA ALA A 313 4.17 16.22 7.26
C ALA A 313 5.35 16.89 8.00
N THR A 314 5.20 17.16 9.30
CA THR A 314 6.28 17.74 10.11
C THR A 314 7.28 16.66 10.48
N VAL A 315 8.57 16.93 10.29
CA VAL A 315 9.67 16.04 10.69
C VAL A 315 10.33 16.56 11.97
N TYR A 316 10.48 15.65 12.94
CA TYR A 316 11.07 15.88 14.24
C TYR A 316 12.31 14.99 14.43
N ASP A 317 13.38 15.56 14.99
CA ASP A 317 14.58 14.80 15.33
C ASP A 317 14.28 13.85 16.51
N SER A 318 14.43 12.55 16.28
CA SER A 318 14.16 11.50 17.27
C SER A 318 14.99 11.66 18.54
N ALA A 319 16.21 12.21 18.46
CA ALA A 319 17.08 12.41 19.62
C ALA A 319 16.60 13.51 20.59
N SER A 320 15.72 14.40 20.12
CA SER A 320 15.20 15.53 20.91
C SER A 320 13.66 15.51 21.05
N THR A 321 13.05 14.38 20.71
CA THR A 321 11.59 14.21 20.70
C THR A 321 11.18 13.14 21.69
N VAL A 322 10.09 13.39 22.40
CA VAL A 322 9.49 12.48 23.37
C VAL A 322 8.06 12.21 22.96
N ILE A 323 7.69 10.95 22.83
CA ILE A 323 6.31 10.53 22.59
C ILE A 323 5.68 10.21 23.95
N GLU A 324 4.60 10.91 24.30
CA GLU A 324 3.89 10.71 25.54
C GLU A 324 2.84 9.60 25.40
N VAL A 325 2.84 8.67 26.35
CA VAL A 325 1.84 7.59 26.48
C VAL A 325 1.00 7.88 27.74
N PRO A 326 -0.11 8.61 27.60
CA PRO A 326 -0.87 9.13 28.74
C PRO A 326 -1.61 8.03 29.52
N ASN A 327 -1.98 8.30 30.78
CA ASN A 327 -2.66 7.32 31.65
C ASN A 327 -4.06 6.89 31.15
N ASN A 328 -4.69 7.66 30.25
CA ASN A 328 -5.96 7.27 29.60
C ASN A 328 -5.79 6.11 28.60
N THR A 329 -4.55 5.73 28.26
CA THR A 329 -4.20 4.56 27.43
C THR A 329 -4.13 3.26 28.23
N LEU A 330 -4.30 3.33 29.56
CA LEU A 330 -4.22 2.18 30.44
C LEU A 330 -5.45 1.28 30.23
N GLN A 331 -5.21 0.01 29.96
CA GLN A 331 -6.25 -0.99 29.75
C GLN A 331 -5.88 -2.34 30.37
N LYS A 332 -6.87 -3.23 30.48
CA LYS A 332 -6.68 -4.58 31.03
C LYS A 332 -6.20 -5.53 29.94
N ILE A 333 -5.20 -6.34 30.25
CA ILE A 333 -4.72 -7.38 29.35
C ILE A 333 -5.85 -8.41 29.09
N PRO A 334 -6.19 -8.71 27.83
CA PRO A 334 -7.24 -9.68 27.51
C PRO A 334 -6.94 -11.08 28.05
N ALA A 335 -8.00 -11.85 28.33
CA ALA A 335 -7.87 -13.22 28.83
C ALA A 335 -7.34 -14.25 27.81
N GLY A 336 -7.37 -13.89 26.52
CA GLY A 336 -6.89 -14.75 25.45
C GLY A 336 -5.40 -15.08 25.60
N SER A 337 -5.05 -16.36 25.43
CA SER A 337 -3.65 -16.80 25.54
C SER A 337 -2.71 -16.10 24.56
N GLN A 338 -3.25 -15.60 23.45
CA GLN A 338 -2.52 -14.86 22.44
C GLN A 338 -1.99 -13.50 22.93
N PHE A 339 -2.53 -12.93 24.01
CA PHE A 339 -2.08 -11.64 24.58
C PHE A 339 -1.09 -11.79 25.75
N ARG A 340 -0.64 -13.01 26.05
CA ARG A 340 0.26 -13.27 27.20
C ARG A 340 1.64 -12.62 27.06
N PHE A 341 2.04 -12.26 25.85
CA PHE A 341 3.27 -11.49 25.64
C PHE A 341 3.21 -10.12 26.34
N LEU A 342 2.01 -9.55 26.53
CA LEU A 342 1.80 -8.29 27.26
C LEU A 342 1.89 -8.44 28.78
N GLY A 343 1.75 -9.65 29.34
CA GLY A 343 1.65 -9.85 30.79
C GLY A 343 0.59 -10.88 31.20
N THR A 344 0.13 -10.77 32.45
CA THR A 344 -0.93 -11.64 32.98
C THR A 344 -2.31 -11.10 32.57
N PRO A 345 -3.24 -11.95 32.12
CA PRO A 345 -4.64 -11.56 31.96
C PRO A 345 -5.21 -10.77 33.14
N GLY A 346 -5.80 -9.62 32.87
CA GLY A 346 -6.38 -8.73 33.88
C GLY A 346 -5.41 -7.77 34.56
N ASP A 347 -4.09 -7.90 34.35
CA ASP A 347 -3.14 -6.86 34.72
C ASP A 347 -3.34 -5.62 33.84
N GLU A 348 -2.82 -4.48 34.28
CA GLU A 348 -2.90 -3.22 33.55
C GLU A 348 -1.70 -3.05 32.63
N VAL A 349 -1.94 -2.51 31.44
CA VAL A 349 -0.93 -2.22 30.42
C VAL A 349 -1.28 -0.91 29.73
N TYR A 350 -0.29 -0.06 29.48
CA TYR A 350 -0.45 1.17 28.70
C TYR A 350 -0.40 0.80 27.24
N VAL A 351 -1.41 1.16 26.44
CA VAL A 351 -1.43 0.82 25.01
C VAL A 351 -1.79 2.03 24.17
N LEU A 352 -0.85 2.48 23.33
CA LEU A 352 -1.19 3.27 22.16
C LEU A 352 -1.81 2.32 21.14
N PRO A 353 -3.11 2.43 20.83
CA PRO A 353 -3.74 1.52 19.90
C PRO A 353 -3.28 1.83 18.47
N GLN A 354 -3.14 0.79 17.65
CA GLN A 354 -3.12 0.99 16.20
C GLN A 354 -4.41 1.71 15.77
N ALA A 355 -4.28 2.62 14.81
CA ALA A 355 -5.41 3.37 14.26
C ALA A 355 -6.44 2.45 13.58
N VAL A 356 -5.96 1.33 13.01
CA VAL A 356 -6.73 0.44 12.14
C VAL A 356 -6.43 -0.99 12.52
N LEU A 357 -7.43 -1.83 12.84
CA LEU A 357 -7.21 -3.28 13.02
C LEU A 357 -6.79 -3.94 11.69
N GLY A 358 -6.09 -5.07 11.75
CA GLY A 358 -5.51 -5.73 10.57
C GLY A 358 -4.12 -5.21 10.21
N LYS A 359 -3.43 -5.92 9.32
CA LYS A 359 -2.20 -5.41 8.69
C LYS A 359 -2.62 -4.44 7.61
N HIS A 360 -2.42 -3.16 7.88
CA HIS A 360 -2.71 -2.08 6.95
C HIS A 360 -1.40 -1.41 6.57
N VAL A 361 -0.88 -1.77 5.40
CA VAL A 361 0.29 -1.12 4.81
C VAL A 361 -0.20 -0.40 3.57
N HIS A 362 -0.07 0.92 3.54
CA HIS A 362 -0.40 1.72 2.37
C HIS A 362 0.71 2.73 2.08
N GLY A 363 0.64 3.33 0.90
CA GLY A 363 1.54 4.41 0.51
C GLY A 363 1.12 5.75 1.11
N GLU A 364 1.92 6.78 0.82
CA GLU A 364 1.57 8.18 1.12
C GLU A 364 0.42 8.73 0.27
N VAL A 365 0.10 8.02 -0.81
CA VAL A 365 -0.84 8.44 -1.84
C VAL A 365 -1.99 7.45 -1.88
N ASP A 366 -3.20 7.97 -1.97
CA ASP A 366 -4.41 7.16 -2.13
C ASP A 366 -4.28 6.37 -3.46
N PRO A 367 -4.38 5.03 -3.45
CA PRO A 367 -4.21 4.25 -4.66
C PRO A 367 -5.45 4.25 -5.59
N HIS A 368 -6.59 4.78 -5.17
CA HIS A 368 -7.89 4.64 -5.84
C HIS A 368 -8.14 5.68 -6.95
N LEU A 369 -7.11 5.92 -7.78
CA LEU A 369 -7.07 7.00 -8.78
C LEU A 369 -8.20 6.94 -9.79
N TRP A 370 -8.72 5.74 -10.09
CA TRP A 370 -9.72 5.54 -11.14
C TRP A 370 -11.06 6.21 -10.83
N HIS A 371 -11.31 6.58 -9.58
CA HIS A 371 -12.51 7.31 -9.23
C HIS A 371 -12.56 8.74 -9.81
N ASP A 372 -11.41 9.27 -10.25
CA ASP A 372 -11.37 10.45 -11.11
C ASP A 372 -11.17 10.03 -12.58
N VAL A 373 -12.11 10.44 -13.44
CA VAL A 373 -12.07 10.13 -14.87
C VAL A 373 -10.90 10.83 -15.56
N ASP A 374 -10.46 12.00 -15.08
CA ASP A 374 -9.27 12.68 -15.63
C ASP A 374 -7.99 11.87 -15.38
N ASN A 375 -7.89 11.19 -14.23
CA ASN A 375 -6.79 10.27 -13.97
C ASN A 375 -6.87 9.02 -14.87
N VAL A 376 -8.07 8.51 -15.15
CA VAL A 376 -8.23 7.39 -16.09
C VAL A 376 -7.89 7.80 -17.53
N ILE A 377 -8.17 9.04 -17.94
CA ILE A 377 -7.68 9.57 -19.23
C ILE A 377 -6.15 9.56 -19.28
N ALA A 378 -5.48 9.84 -18.17
CA ALA A 378 -4.02 9.70 -18.08
C ALA A 378 -3.56 8.23 -18.13
N PHE A 379 -4.29 7.30 -17.49
CA PHE A 379 -4.04 5.85 -17.60
C PHE A 379 -4.13 5.38 -19.05
N VAL A 380 -5.15 5.82 -19.79
CA VAL A 380 -5.34 5.49 -21.22
C VAL A 380 -4.13 5.93 -22.05
N LYS A 381 -3.62 7.15 -21.82
CA LYS A 381 -2.44 7.66 -22.55
C LYS A 381 -1.18 6.86 -22.22
N THR A 382 -0.97 6.51 -20.95
CA THR A 382 0.15 5.65 -20.54
C THR A 382 0.06 4.28 -21.17
N ILE A 383 -1.10 3.62 -21.08
CA ILE A 383 -1.31 2.29 -21.67
C ILE A 383 -1.06 2.32 -23.18
N ARG A 384 -1.59 3.34 -23.89
CA ARG A 384 -1.33 3.53 -25.31
C ARG A 384 0.17 3.57 -25.60
N ASP A 385 0.92 4.41 -24.89
CA ASP A 385 2.35 4.60 -25.16
C ASP A 385 3.16 3.33 -24.90
N GLU A 386 2.81 2.57 -23.86
CA GLU A 386 3.45 1.31 -23.51
C GLU A 386 3.08 0.18 -24.50
N LEU A 387 1.84 0.12 -24.97
CA LEU A 387 1.43 -0.80 -26.04
C LEU A 387 2.11 -0.47 -27.37
N ILE A 388 2.29 0.82 -27.70
CA ILE A 388 3.07 1.25 -28.87
C ILE A 388 4.53 0.83 -28.75
N SER A 389 5.10 0.92 -27.55
CA SER A 389 6.48 0.49 -27.31
C SER A 389 6.65 -1.02 -27.49
N ALA A 390 5.66 -1.81 -27.08
CA ALA A 390 5.69 -3.27 -27.21
C ALA A 390 5.36 -3.75 -28.63
N ASP A 391 4.40 -3.11 -29.30
CA ASP A 391 4.00 -3.38 -30.68
C ASP A 391 3.96 -2.08 -31.52
N PRO A 392 5.11 -1.64 -32.07
CA PRO A 392 5.17 -0.42 -32.88
C PRO A 392 4.31 -0.47 -34.15
N GLN A 393 3.97 -1.67 -34.66
CA GLN A 393 3.13 -1.81 -35.84
C GLN A 393 1.67 -1.45 -35.54
N GLY A 394 1.26 -1.54 -34.27
CA GLY A 394 -0.08 -1.18 -33.80
C GLY A 394 -0.31 0.29 -33.52
N ALA A 395 0.70 1.14 -33.71
CA ALA A 395 0.65 2.51 -33.21
C ALA A 395 -0.56 3.33 -33.66
N ARG A 396 -0.95 3.19 -34.93
CA ARG A 396 -2.14 3.89 -35.46
C ARG A 396 -3.43 3.40 -34.81
N GLU A 397 -3.55 2.10 -34.58
CA GLU A 397 -4.75 1.47 -34.04
C GLU A 397 -4.89 1.79 -32.55
N TYR A 398 -3.84 1.60 -31.75
CA TYR A 398 -3.82 1.98 -30.33
C TYR A 398 -4.12 3.46 -30.12
N THR A 399 -3.59 4.34 -30.98
CA THR A 399 -3.88 5.79 -30.90
C THR A 399 -5.34 6.08 -31.23
N THR A 400 -5.88 5.48 -32.30
CA THR A 400 -7.29 5.68 -32.69
C THR A 400 -8.24 5.20 -31.60
N ASN A 401 -7.97 4.03 -31.02
CA ASN A 401 -8.77 3.45 -29.94
C ASN A 401 -8.68 4.29 -28.66
N ALA A 402 -7.47 4.72 -28.28
CA ALA A 402 -7.26 5.59 -27.14
C ALA A 402 -8.01 6.93 -27.29
N ASP A 403 -7.91 7.58 -28.45
CA ASP A 403 -8.59 8.85 -28.70
C ASP A 403 -10.12 8.69 -28.61
N ALA A 404 -10.67 7.62 -29.22
CA ALA A 404 -12.10 7.32 -29.14
C ALA A 404 -12.56 7.04 -27.70
N TYR A 405 -11.76 6.32 -26.91
CA TYR A 405 -12.09 6.03 -25.52
C TYR A 405 -11.96 7.27 -24.63
N ILE A 406 -10.95 8.12 -24.86
CA ILE A 406 -10.82 9.43 -24.16
C ILE A 406 -12.05 10.31 -24.43
N ASP A 407 -12.55 10.37 -25.67
CA ASP A 407 -13.77 11.09 -26.00
C ASP A 407 -15.00 10.54 -25.27
N GLN A 408 -15.07 9.23 -25.08
CA GLN A 408 -16.13 8.59 -24.29
C GLN A 408 -15.99 8.92 -22.80
N LEU A 409 -14.78 8.85 -22.25
CA LEU A 409 -14.47 9.21 -20.86
C LEU A 409 -14.83 10.67 -20.58
N GLY A 410 -14.54 11.60 -21.49
CA GLY A 410 -14.93 13.00 -21.34
C GLY A 410 -16.46 13.19 -21.22
N LYS A 411 -17.26 12.40 -21.93
CA LYS A 411 -18.72 12.42 -21.79
C LYS A 411 -19.16 11.85 -20.44
N VAL A 412 -18.59 10.73 -20.02
CA VAL A 412 -18.88 10.10 -18.72
C VAL A 412 -18.50 11.03 -17.57
N HIS A 413 -17.36 11.71 -17.66
CA HIS A 413 -16.95 12.71 -16.68
C HIS A 413 -18.01 13.81 -16.50
N GLN A 414 -18.55 14.33 -17.60
CA GLN A 414 -19.62 15.34 -17.55
C GLN A 414 -20.92 14.77 -16.99
N GLU A 415 -21.32 13.55 -17.39
CA GLU A 415 -22.51 12.87 -16.86
C GLU A 415 -22.44 12.69 -15.34
N VAL A 416 -21.29 12.26 -14.81
CA VAL A 416 -21.06 12.08 -13.37
C VAL A 416 -21.11 13.42 -12.64
N ARG A 417 -20.44 14.44 -13.19
CA ARG A 417 -20.44 15.80 -12.63
C ARG A 417 -21.85 16.37 -12.54
N ASP A 418 -22.65 16.23 -13.58
CA ASP A 418 -24.03 16.73 -13.62
C ASP A 418 -24.94 15.99 -12.62
N ALA A 419 -24.79 14.67 -12.53
CA ALA A 419 -25.57 13.85 -11.58
C ALA A 419 -25.28 14.22 -10.12
N ILE A 420 -24.00 14.40 -9.76
CA ILE A 420 -23.59 14.78 -8.40
C ILE A 420 -23.95 16.23 -8.09
N ALA A 421 -23.80 17.16 -9.05
CA ALA A 421 -24.19 18.55 -8.87
C ALA A 421 -25.70 18.74 -8.62
N ALA A 422 -26.54 17.79 -9.05
CA ALA A 422 -27.96 17.79 -8.76
C ALA A 422 -28.31 17.42 -7.30
N ILE A 423 -27.37 16.86 -6.54
CA ILE A 423 -27.53 16.56 -5.11
C ILE A 423 -27.38 17.88 -4.34
N PRO A 424 -28.26 18.21 -3.38
CA PRO A 424 -28.09 19.37 -2.49
C PRO A 424 -26.73 19.32 -1.78
N GLU A 425 -26.02 20.45 -1.70
CA GLU A 425 -24.65 20.51 -1.17
C GLU A 425 -24.58 19.95 0.26
N GLU A 426 -25.59 20.24 1.09
CA GLU A 426 -25.73 19.74 2.45
C GLU A 426 -25.94 18.21 2.57
N HIS A 427 -26.22 17.53 1.46
CA HIS A 427 -26.40 16.08 1.41
C HIS A 427 -25.22 15.35 0.78
N ARG A 428 -24.19 16.06 0.28
CA ARG A 428 -23.02 15.48 -0.40
C ARG A 428 -22.01 14.92 0.61
N HIS A 429 -22.49 14.15 1.58
CA HIS A 429 -21.66 13.45 2.56
C HIS A 429 -21.69 11.96 2.25
N LEU A 430 -20.53 11.41 1.92
CA LEU A 430 -20.33 10.02 1.61
C LEU A 430 -19.87 9.28 2.88
N VAL A 431 -20.59 8.22 3.22
CA VAL A 431 -20.16 7.26 4.25
C VAL A 431 -20.07 5.88 3.61
N THR A 432 -18.89 5.29 3.57
CA THR A 432 -18.59 4.05 2.80
C THR A 432 -18.17 2.89 3.69
N THR A 433 -18.05 1.70 3.09
CA THR A 433 -17.40 0.54 3.73
C THR A 433 -15.93 0.76 3.99
N HIS A 434 -15.19 1.24 2.99
CA HIS A 434 -13.78 1.52 3.16
C HIS A 434 -13.29 2.86 2.62
N ASP A 435 -12.07 3.20 3.02
CA ASP A 435 -11.39 4.43 2.64
C ASP A 435 -10.76 4.28 1.25
N GLY A 436 -11.50 4.69 0.21
CA GLY A 436 -11.04 4.57 -1.18
C GLY A 436 -11.73 5.51 -2.16
N TYR A 437 -12.38 6.58 -1.67
CA TYR A 437 -13.22 7.45 -2.49
C TYR A 437 -12.74 8.91 -2.52
N SER A 438 -11.53 9.21 -2.05
CA SER A 438 -10.99 10.58 -2.00
C SER A 438 -10.92 11.23 -3.38
N TYR A 439 -10.55 10.46 -4.42
CA TYR A 439 -10.56 10.94 -5.80
C TYR A 439 -11.96 11.27 -6.31
N LEU A 440 -12.96 10.44 -5.97
CA LEU A 440 -14.36 10.72 -6.32
C LEU A 440 -14.82 12.04 -5.65
N ALA A 441 -14.51 12.16 -4.36
CA ALA A 441 -14.83 13.30 -3.54
C ALA A 441 -14.24 14.61 -4.08
N HIS A 442 -12.94 14.60 -4.35
CA HIS A 442 -12.23 15.75 -4.88
C HIS A 442 -12.70 16.14 -6.29
N ALA A 443 -12.88 15.17 -7.19
CA ALA A 443 -13.26 15.42 -8.58
C ALA A 443 -14.66 16.04 -8.73
N TYR A 444 -15.60 15.62 -7.88
CA TYR A 444 -17.02 15.93 -8.04
C TYR A 444 -17.66 16.71 -6.88
N GLY A 445 -16.88 17.11 -5.88
CA GLY A 445 -17.35 17.97 -4.78
C GLY A 445 -18.25 17.25 -3.78
N ILE A 446 -17.83 16.05 -3.37
CA ILE A 446 -18.44 15.28 -2.28
C ILE A 446 -17.49 15.30 -1.08
N ASP A 447 -18.03 15.30 0.12
CA ASP A 447 -17.29 15.19 1.38
C ASP A 447 -17.30 13.73 1.87
N VAL A 448 -16.13 13.15 2.15
CA VAL A 448 -16.03 11.81 2.74
C VAL A 448 -16.16 11.95 4.24
N ALA A 449 -17.36 11.74 4.75
CA ALA A 449 -17.68 12.01 6.15
C ALA A 449 -17.36 10.83 7.10
N GLY A 450 -16.99 9.67 6.54
CA GLY A 450 -16.43 8.54 7.30
C GLY A 450 -16.49 7.22 6.53
N PHE A 451 -15.81 6.21 7.05
CA PHE A 451 -15.83 4.85 6.53
C PHE A 451 -15.90 3.83 7.68
N VAL A 452 -16.24 2.57 7.37
CA VAL A 452 -16.32 1.50 8.38
C VAL A 452 -14.92 0.97 8.74
N THR A 453 -14.13 0.65 7.71
CA THR A 453 -12.74 0.18 7.86
C THR A 453 -11.86 0.82 6.79
N PRO A 454 -10.63 1.23 7.08
CA PRO A 454 -9.72 1.74 6.04
C PRO A 454 -9.43 0.73 4.93
N ASN A 455 -9.42 -0.57 5.27
CA ASN A 455 -9.22 -1.64 4.31
C ASN A 455 -10.46 -2.57 4.28
N PRO A 456 -11.00 -2.88 3.08
CA PRO A 456 -12.21 -3.68 2.93
C PRO A 456 -12.05 -5.14 3.36
N GLY A 457 -10.83 -5.66 3.39
CA GLY A 457 -10.48 -7.00 3.85
C GLY A 457 -10.36 -7.18 5.36
N VAL A 458 -10.62 -6.11 6.13
CA VAL A 458 -10.54 -6.11 7.59
C VAL A 458 -11.95 -5.93 8.17
N GLU A 459 -12.31 -6.72 9.17
CA GLU A 459 -13.55 -6.57 9.95
C GLU A 459 -13.42 -5.41 10.97
N PRO A 460 -14.45 -4.55 11.13
CA PRO A 460 -14.39 -3.40 12.04
C PRO A 460 -14.33 -3.81 13.52
N SER A 461 -13.58 -3.05 14.33
CA SER A 461 -13.55 -3.24 15.78
C SER A 461 -14.82 -2.73 16.46
N ALA A 462 -15.05 -3.15 17.72
CA ALA A 462 -16.14 -2.59 18.53
C ALA A 462 -16.01 -1.06 18.72
N ARG A 463 -14.78 -0.52 18.73
CA ARG A 463 -14.53 0.93 18.79
C ARG A 463 -14.91 1.60 17.47
N ASP A 464 -14.57 0.99 16.33
CA ASP A 464 -14.89 1.51 15.00
C ASP A 464 -16.40 1.52 14.78
N LEU A 465 -17.10 0.47 15.25
CA LEU A 465 -18.57 0.44 15.22
C LEU A 465 -19.21 1.50 16.11
N ILE A 466 -18.62 1.81 17.26
CA ILE A 466 -19.09 2.91 18.12
C ILE A 466 -18.84 4.26 17.42
N ALA A 467 -17.64 4.47 16.85
CA ALA A 467 -17.30 5.67 16.11
C ALA A 467 -18.25 5.87 14.92
N LEU A 468 -18.42 4.85 14.07
CA LEU A 468 -19.37 4.82 12.96
C LEU A 468 -20.81 5.10 13.44
N THR A 469 -21.25 4.45 14.51
CA THR A 469 -22.60 4.69 15.07
C THR A 469 -22.77 6.15 15.50
N ASN A 470 -21.76 6.76 16.10
CA ASN A 470 -21.80 8.16 16.50
C ASN A 470 -21.77 9.11 15.29
N THR A 471 -20.92 8.83 14.30
CA THR A 471 -20.87 9.56 13.03
C THR A 471 -22.22 9.55 12.34
N LEU A 472 -22.85 8.38 12.19
CA LEU A 472 -24.16 8.23 11.57
C LEU A 472 -25.28 8.95 12.35
N LYS A 473 -25.20 8.99 13.68
CA LYS A 473 -26.16 9.74 14.51
C LYS A 473 -25.98 11.26 14.39
N ASN A 474 -24.75 11.74 14.30
CA ASN A 474 -24.45 13.17 14.32
C ASN A 474 -24.67 13.83 12.97
N LEU A 475 -24.21 13.18 11.89
CA LEU A 475 -24.28 13.73 10.54
C LEU A 475 -25.70 13.70 9.94
N HIS A 476 -26.58 12.85 10.47
CA HIS A 476 -27.95 12.66 9.95
C HIS A 476 -27.98 12.37 8.44
N VAL A 477 -27.00 11.61 7.94
CA VAL A 477 -26.88 11.30 6.50
C VAL A 477 -28.10 10.56 5.96
N PRO A 478 -28.53 10.86 4.72
CA PRO A 478 -29.71 10.21 4.14
C PRO A 478 -29.43 8.75 3.77
N ALA A 479 -28.18 8.37 3.49
CA ALA A 479 -27.77 7.02 3.16
C ALA A 479 -26.33 6.71 3.58
N VAL A 480 -26.02 5.42 3.71
CA VAL A 480 -24.66 4.86 3.72
C VAL A 480 -24.45 4.01 2.47
N PHE A 481 -23.20 3.89 2.06
CA PHE A 481 -22.84 3.21 0.83
C PHE A 481 -22.03 1.95 1.11
N LEU A 482 -22.44 0.86 0.47
CA LEU A 482 -21.89 -0.47 0.65
C LEU A 482 -21.45 -1.01 -0.70
N GLU A 483 -20.23 -1.53 -0.74
CA GLU A 483 -19.74 -2.29 -1.87
C GLU A 483 -20.40 -3.66 -1.97
N PRO A 484 -21.00 -4.01 -3.12
CA PRO A 484 -21.69 -5.29 -3.28
C PRO A 484 -20.83 -6.50 -2.90
N GLN A 485 -19.55 -6.49 -3.27
CA GLN A 485 -18.62 -7.57 -2.97
C GLN A 485 -18.30 -7.71 -1.46
N LEU A 486 -18.51 -6.66 -0.67
CA LEU A 486 -18.26 -6.64 0.77
C LEU A 486 -19.51 -6.88 1.61
N ALA A 487 -20.69 -7.00 0.99
CA ALA A 487 -21.96 -7.11 1.70
C ALA A 487 -22.01 -8.27 2.71
N VAL A 488 -21.31 -9.37 2.43
CA VAL A 488 -21.22 -10.53 3.34
C VAL A 488 -20.39 -10.20 4.59
N ALA A 489 -19.33 -9.39 4.45
CA ALA A 489 -18.44 -9.00 5.53
C ALA A 489 -18.98 -7.79 6.34
N SER A 490 -19.87 -6.97 5.77
CA SER A 490 -20.34 -5.72 6.40
C SER A 490 -21.64 -5.87 7.20
N THR A 491 -21.82 -6.99 7.92
CA THR A 491 -23.06 -7.26 8.68
C THR A 491 -23.36 -6.18 9.74
N ASP A 492 -22.35 -5.69 10.44
CA ASP A 492 -22.51 -4.65 11.48
C ASP A 492 -22.93 -3.29 10.94
N LEU A 493 -22.43 -2.90 9.75
CA LEU A 493 -22.86 -1.69 9.04
C LEU A 493 -24.36 -1.82 8.70
N LEU A 494 -24.76 -2.96 8.14
CA LEU A 494 -26.15 -3.23 7.77
C LEU A 494 -27.08 -3.19 8.98
N GLU A 495 -26.70 -3.82 10.10
CA GLU A 495 -27.47 -3.79 11.33
C GLU A 495 -27.55 -2.39 11.94
N THR A 496 -26.44 -1.65 11.94
CA THR A 496 -26.40 -0.28 12.47
C THR A 496 -27.24 0.67 11.63
N ALA A 497 -27.10 0.63 10.29
CA ALA A 497 -27.93 1.42 9.38
C ALA A 497 -29.42 1.10 9.56
N LYS A 498 -29.78 -0.19 9.66
CA LYS A 498 -31.16 -0.63 9.93
C LYS A 498 -31.69 -0.07 11.26
N ARG A 499 -30.90 -0.14 12.34
CA ARG A 499 -31.26 0.38 13.67
C ARG A 499 -31.46 1.90 13.67
N LEU A 500 -30.67 2.62 12.88
CA LEU A 500 -30.75 4.07 12.74
C LEU A 500 -31.73 4.52 11.65
N ASN A 501 -32.42 3.60 10.97
CA ASN A 501 -33.30 3.87 9.84
C ASN A 501 -32.60 4.67 8.71
N ILE A 502 -31.35 4.31 8.41
CA ILE A 502 -30.53 4.88 7.33
C ILE A 502 -30.59 3.94 6.13
N ARG A 503 -30.79 4.49 4.94
CA ARG A 503 -30.83 3.73 3.68
C ARG A 503 -29.42 3.20 3.38
N VAL A 504 -29.31 1.94 2.97
CA VAL A 504 -28.06 1.37 2.45
C VAL A 504 -28.12 1.36 0.94
N CYS A 505 -27.12 1.92 0.28
CA CYS A 505 -27.05 2.05 -1.17
C CYS A 505 -25.80 1.40 -1.74
N PRO A 506 -25.82 0.88 -2.98
CA PRO A 506 -24.65 0.29 -3.59
C PRO A 506 -23.65 1.38 -3.99
N ILE A 507 -22.36 1.13 -3.82
CA ILE A 507 -21.27 1.88 -4.46
C ILE A 507 -20.22 0.88 -4.91
N ARG A 508 -19.50 1.14 -6.00
CA ARG A 508 -18.47 0.23 -6.52
C ARG A 508 -17.11 0.91 -6.42
N GLY A 509 -16.18 0.29 -5.71
CA GLY A 509 -14.81 0.76 -5.55
C GLY A 509 -13.83 -0.07 -6.38
N ASP A 510 -13.25 -1.08 -5.73
CA ASP A 510 -12.08 -1.81 -6.21
C ASP A 510 -12.32 -2.86 -7.28
N SER A 511 -13.58 -3.26 -7.48
CA SER A 511 -13.92 -4.38 -8.34
C SER A 511 -15.22 -4.17 -9.09
N PHE A 512 -15.31 -4.86 -10.23
CA PHE A 512 -16.56 -5.05 -10.94
C PHE A 512 -17.40 -6.15 -10.29
N ASP A 513 -18.69 -6.15 -10.57
CA ASP A 513 -19.62 -7.19 -10.15
C ASP A 513 -20.27 -7.88 -11.36
N GLU A 514 -21.38 -8.59 -11.14
CA GLU A 514 -22.10 -9.29 -12.22
C GLU A 514 -22.84 -8.32 -13.15
N ASP A 515 -23.30 -7.18 -12.65
CA ASP A 515 -24.14 -6.22 -13.36
C ASP A 515 -23.33 -5.11 -14.04
N VAL A 516 -22.20 -4.73 -13.44
CA VAL A 516 -21.33 -3.64 -13.86
C VAL A 516 -19.96 -4.17 -14.14
N THR A 517 -19.61 -4.21 -15.43
CA THR A 517 -18.45 -4.96 -15.91
C THR A 517 -17.45 -4.12 -16.70
N THR A 518 -17.69 -2.82 -16.81
CA THR A 518 -16.82 -1.85 -17.48
C THR A 518 -16.60 -0.65 -16.56
N TYR A 519 -15.48 0.06 -16.76
CA TYR A 519 -15.18 1.27 -16.00
C TYR A 519 -16.23 2.36 -16.22
N VAL A 520 -16.69 2.52 -17.46
CA VAL A 520 -17.74 3.50 -17.81
C VAL A 520 -19.04 3.20 -17.07
N ASP A 521 -19.46 1.95 -17.01
CA ASP A 521 -20.67 1.56 -16.29
C ASP A 521 -20.50 1.71 -14.77
N LEU A 522 -19.30 1.48 -14.25
CA LEU A 522 -18.96 1.72 -12.83
C LEU A 522 -19.20 3.18 -12.46
N MET A 523 -18.63 4.12 -13.22
CA MET A 523 -18.78 5.54 -12.94
C MET A 523 -20.25 5.99 -13.04
N ARG A 524 -20.97 5.52 -14.06
CA ARG A 524 -22.40 5.82 -14.23
C ARG A 524 -23.27 5.24 -13.11
N ALA A 525 -23.02 3.99 -12.73
CA ALA A 525 -23.76 3.33 -11.67
C ALA A 525 -23.54 4.00 -10.31
N ASN A 526 -22.30 4.41 -10.01
CA ASN A 526 -21.98 5.16 -8.81
C ASN A 526 -22.68 6.53 -8.80
N ALA A 527 -22.60 7.28 -9.89
CA ALA A 527 -23.28 8.57 -10.01
C ALA A 527 -24.80 8.45 -9.83
N ALA A 528 -25.43 7.46 -10.45
CA ALA A 528 -26.86 7.19 -10.30
C ALA A 528 -27.23 6.81 -8.87
N SER A 529 -26.44 5.96 -8.22
CA SER A 529 -26.66 5.56 -6.82
C SER A 529 -26.54 6.75 -5.87
N LEU A 530 -25.48 7.56 -6.02
CA LEU A 530 -25.29 8.78 -5.22
C LEU A 530 -26.45 9.76 -5.41
N GLN A 531 -26.84 10.02 -6.65
CA GLN A 531 -27.95 10.93 -6.95
C GLN A 531 -29.26 10.43 -6.36
N GLN A 532 -29.58 9.14 -6.51
CA GLN A 532 -30.81 8.55 -5.97
C GLN A 532 -30.83 8.54 -4.44
N CYS A 533 -29.69 8.26 -3.80
CA CYS A 533 -29.63 8.04 -2.37
C CYS A 533 -29.40 9.30 -1.54
N LEU A 534 -28.73 10.30 -2.10
CA LEU A 534 -28.48 11.59 -1.46
C LEU A 534 -29.43 12.70 -1.94
N GLY A 535 -30.00 12.56 -3.15
CA GLY A 535 -30.88 13.57 -3.76
C GLY A 535 -32.34 13.55 -3.27
N ASP A 536 -32.84 12.42 -2.76
CA ASP A 536 -34.21 12.31 -2.25
C ASP A 536 -34.37 13.07 -0.92
N ARG A 537 -35.20 14.12 -0.89
CA ARG A 537 -35.73 14.66 0.37
C ARG A 537 -36.68 13.63 0.98
N ARG A 538 -36.32 13.05 2.13
CA ARG A 538 -37.32 12.36 2.95
C ARG A 538 -38.32 13.41 3.43
N ASP A 539 -39.54 13.38 2.92
CA ASP A 539 -40.67 13.99 3.61
C ASP A 539 -40.74 13.33 4.99
N THR A 540 -40.32 14.07 6.01
CA THR A 540 -40.53 13.73 7.40
C THR A 540 -42.02 13.91 7.67
N SER A 541 -42.77 12.81 7.54
CA SER A 541 -44.17 12.72 7.94
C SER A 541 -44.33 11.91 9.22
#